data_AF-A0A959SWK2-F1
#
_entry.id   AF-A0A959SWK2-F1
#
_cell.length_a   1.000
_cell.length_b   1.000
_cell.length_c   1.000
_cell.angle_alpha   90.00
_cell.angle_beta   90.00
_cell.angle_gamma   90.00
#
_symmetry.space_group_name_H-M   'P 1'
#
loop_
_entity.id
_entity.type
_entity.pdbx_description
1 polymer ?
#
loop_
_entity_poly.entity_id
_entity_poly.type
_entity_poly.pdbx_seq_one_letter_code
_entity_poly.pdbx_strand_id
1 'polypeptide(L)'
;VFTFDIYQSHIKKHASEKHYLYVGKATTIVGILISIATAYIARSFNSIMDLLQLVFSFVNAPLFATFFLGMFWKRATANGAFYGLVSGTAAAAITHGLTTAEGKGGWITNLHTFYSGTSQAFNIAWIAFVVCFIVTAVISLVTKPKEESSLVGLVYSLTPKQKDASKVWYKNPLILGLIILLVTLVLNIIFF
;
A
#
# COMPACT_ATOMS: atom_id res chain seq x y z
N VAL A 1 14.35 -0.67 9.72
CA VAL A 1 13.34 0.37 9.38
C VAL A 1 13.22 1.37 10.52
N PHE A 2 12.45 1.11 11.59
CA PHE A 2 12.20 2.09 12.68
C PHE A 2 13.44 2.84 13.22
N THR A 3 14.52 2.14 13.56
CA THR A 3 15.73 2.75 14.13
C THR A 3 16.42 3.73 13.18
N PHE A 4 16.49 3.41 11.89
CA PHE A 4 17.19 4.23 10.90
C PHE A 4 16.26 5.26 10.27
N ASP A 5 15.04 4.85 9.90
CA ASP A 5 14.10 5.67 9.13
C ASP A 5 13.32 6.66 9.98
N ILE A 6 13.15 6.41 11.28
CA ILE A 6 12.40 7.28 12.21
C ILE A 6 13.32 7.78 13.31
N TYR A 7 13.97 6.88 14.07
CA TYR A 7 14.69 7.27 15.28
C TYR A 7 15.96 8.08 14.98
N GLN A 8 16.79 7.61 14.04
CA GLN A 8 17.98 8.35 13.63
C GLN A 8 17.64 9.59 12.79
N SER A 9 16.62 9.53 11.93
CA SER A 9 16.28 10.64 11.04
C SER A 9 15.54 11.80 11.73
N HIS A 10 14.70 11.53 12.73
CA HIS A 10 13.84 12.55 13.35
C HIS A 10 14.08 12.77 14.86
N ILE A 11 14.50 11.75 15.62
CA ILE A 11 14.57 11.86 17.09
C ILE A 11 15.98 12.21 17.58
N LYS A 12 17.00 11.45 17.16
CA LYS A 12 18.38 11.67 17.62
C LYS A 12 19.38 11.36 16.50
N LYS A 13 19.76 12.39 15.74
CA LYS A 13 20.59 12.30 14.53
C LYS A 13 22.07 11.95 14.77
N HIS A 14 22.58 12.23 15.98
CA HIS A 14 23.99 12.04 16.36
C HIS A 14 24.15 11.19 17.62
N ALA A 15 23.52 10.01 17.66
CA ALA A 15 23.78 9.02 18.72
C ALA A 15 24.95 8.08 18.34
N SER A 16 25.58 7.44 19.34
CA SER A 16 26.60 6.42 19.08
C SER A 16 25.98 5.15 18.51
N GLU A 17 26.74 4.35 17.76
CA GLU A 17 26.27 3.07 17.20
C GLU A 17 25.73 2.12 18.26
N LYS A 18 26.34 2.10 19.46
CA LYS A 18 25.86 1.32 20.61
C LYS A 18 24.44 1.73 21.04
N HIS A 19 24.11 3.03 20.97
CA HIS A 19 22.78 3.54 21.29
C HIS A 19 21.75 3.09 20.24
N TYR A 20 22.07 3.17 18.96
CA TYR A 20 21.16 2.69 17.90
C TYR A 20 20.92 1.17 17.99
N LEU A 21 21.95 0.38 18.33
CA LEU A 21 21.78 -1.06 18.56
C LEU A 21 20.86 -1.35 19.75
N TYR A 22 20.99 -0.61 20.86
CA TYR A 22 20.10 -0.77 22.02
C TYR A 22 18.65 -0.41 21.68
N VAL A 23 18.44 0.71 20.98
CA VAL A 23 17.11 1.14 20.52
C VAL A 23 16.52 0.12 19.54
N GLY A 24 17.33 -0.45 18.64
CA GLY A 24 16.90 -1.54 17.76
C GLY A 24 16.41 -2.76 18.53
N LYS A 25 17.18 -3.21 19.53
CA LYS A 25 16.77 -4.34 20.40
C LYS A 25 15.49 -4.03 21.19
N ALA A 26 15.39 -2.84 21.77
CA ALA A 26 14.19 -2.42 22.50
C ALA A 26 12.96 -2.38 21.58
N THR A 27 13.11 -1.87 20.35
CA THR A 27 12.05 -1.86 19.34
C THR A 27 11.60 -3.27 18.98
N THR A 28 12.53 -4.22 18.83
CA THR A 28 12.18 -5.62 18.57
C THR A 28 11.36 -6.22 19.71
N ILE A 29 11.74 -5.98 20.97
CA ILE A 29 10.98 -6.46 22.14
C ILE A 29 9.57 -5.88 22.15
N VAL A 30 9.44 -4.57 21.95
CA VAL A 30 8.12 -3.91 21.85
C VAL A 30 7.31 -4.45 20.68
N GLY A 31 7.94 -4.67 19.53
CA GLY A 31 7.30 -5.28 18.35
C GLY A 31 6.79 -6.70 18.61
N ILE A 32 7.55 -7.50 19.37
CA ILE A 32 7.11 -8.85 19.80
C ILE A 32 5.89 -8.74 20.72
N LEU A 33 5.90 -7.83 21.70
CA LEU A 33 4.76 -7.63 22.60
C LEU A 33 3.49 -7.20 21.85
N ILE A 34 3.62 -6.28 20.89
CA ILE A 34 2.50 -5.86 20.03
C ILE A 34 2.03 -7.03 19.14
N SER A 35 2.95 -7.85 18.64
CA SER A 35 2.60 -9.03 17.84
C SER A 35 1.81 -10.05 18.66
N ILE A 36 2.20 -10.27 19.92
CA ILE A 36 1.46 -11.12 20.86
C ILE A 36 0.06 -10.55 21.11
N ALA A 37 -0.07 -9.24 21.37
CA ALA A 37 -1.37 -8.59 21.53
C ALA A 37 -2.24 -8.72 20.26
N THR A 38 -1.64 -8.56 19.09
CA THR A 38 -2.32 -8.71 17.79
C THR A 38 -2.78 -10.14 17.56
N ALA A 39 -2.04 -11.15 18.02
CA ALA A 39 -2.43 -12.55 17.92
C ALA A 39 -3.73 -12.84 18.70
N TYR A 40 -3.94 -12.19 19.85
CA TYR A 40 -5.22 -12.31 20.58
C TYR A 40 -6.39 -11.69 19.79
N ILE A 41 -6.16 -10.56 19.13
CA ILE A 41 -7.16 -9.94 18.24
C ILE A 41 -7.43 -10.87 17.04
N ALA A 42 -6.40 -11.48 16.48
CA ALA A 42 -6.51 -12.39 15.34
C ALA A 42 -7.40 -13.60 15.64
N ARG A 43 -7.38 -14.11 16.89
CA ARG A 43 -8.27 -15.21 17.32
C ARG A 43 -9.76 -14.85 17.23
N SER A 44 -10.11 -13.57 17.25
CA SER A 44 -11.51 -13.15 17.07
C SER A 44 -11.98 -13.29 15.63
N PHE A 45 -11.09 -13.35 14.63
CA PHE A 45 -11.43 -13.41 13.20
C PHE A 45 -11.72 -14.84 12.77
N ASN A 46 -12.68 -14.99 11.85
CA ASN A 46 -13.05 -16.30 11.30
C ASN A 46 -11.90 -16.92 10.50
N SER A 47 -11.10 -16.09 9.82
CA SER A 47 -9.88 -16.51 9.15
C SER A 47 -8.74 -15.52 9.40
N ILE A 48 -7.52 -16.05 9.52
CA ILE A 48 -6.29 -15.25 9.54
C ILE A 48 -6.16 -14.46 8.24
N MET A 49 -6.66 -15.00 7.12
CA MET A 49 -6.63 -14.33 5.83
C MET A 49 -7.46 -13.05 5.83
N ASP A 50 -8.63 -13.04 6.48
CA ASP A 50 -9.48 -11.84 6.54
C ASP A 50 -8.79 -10.72 7.33
N LEU A 51 -8.10 -11.06 8.43
CA LEU A 51 -7.31 -10.07 9.17
C LEU A 51 -6.16 -9.53 8.31
N LEU A 52 -5.40 -10.40 7.64
CA LEU A 52 -4.25 -9.97 6.83
C LEU A 52 -4.70 -9.08 5.67
N GLN A 53 -5.77 -9.45 4.98
CA GLN A 53 -6.33 -8.65 3.90
C GLN A 53 -6.87 -7.32 4.41
N LEU A 54 -7.52 -7.30 5.58
CA LEU A 54 -7.97 -6.06 6.20
C LEU A 54 -6.77 -5.15 6.49
N VAL A 55 -5.71 -5.65 7.12
CA VAL A 55 -4.49 -4.85 7.38
C VAL A 55 -3.86 -4.36 6.08
N PHE A 56 -3.78 -5.21 5.04
CA PHE A 56 -3.25 -4.82 3.73
C PHE A 56 -4.13 -3.78 3.04
N SER A 57 -5.45 -3.83 3.21
CA SER A 57 -6.35 -2.83 2.64
C SER A 57 -6.11 -1.43 3.21
N PHE A 58 -5.74 -1.33 4.49
CA PHE A 58 -5.44 -0.06 5.15
C PHE A 58 -4.07 0.51 4.75
N VAL A 59 -3.06 -0.35 4.59
CA VAL A 59 -1.67 0.10 4.42
C VAL A 59 -1.22 0.01 2.97
N ASN A 60 -1.40 -1.16 2.34
CA ASN A 60 -0.85 -1.41 1.00
C ASN A 60 -1.62 -0.68 -0.08
N ALA A 61 -2.95 -0.53 0.03
CA ALA A 61 -3.74 0.11 -1.03
C ALA A 61 -3.43 1.62 -1.18
N PRO A 62 -3.39 2.44 -0.11
CA PRO A 62 -2.95 3.83 -0.21
C PRO A 62 -1.49 3.98 -0.63
N LEU A 63 -0.62 3.10 -0.12
CA LEU A 63 0.81 3.10 -0.48
C LEU A 63 1.00 2.79 -1.97
N PHE A 64 0.27 1.82 -2.50
CA PHE A 64 0.27 1.50 -3.92
C PHE A 64 -0.25 2.67 -4.76
N ALA A 65 -1.33 3.35 -4.33
CA ALA A 65 -1.86 4.52 -5.05
C ALA A 65 -0.82 5.64 -5.20
N THR A 66 -0.12 5.97 -4.10
CA THR A 66 0.92 7.02 -4.12
C THR A 66 2.13 6.62 -4.95
N PHE A 67 2.60 5.38 -4.86
CA PHE A 67 3.70 4.88 -5.69
C PHE A 67 3.33 4.81 -7.17
N PHE A 68 2.15 4.30 -7.49
CA PHE A 68 1.65 4.20 -8.86
C PHE A 68 1.59 5.58 -9.51
N LEU A 69 1.02 6.56 -8.80
CA LEU A 69 0.94 7.93 -9.30
C LEU A 69 2.33 8.57 -9.41
N GLY A 70 3.22 8.34 -8.44
CA GLY A 70 4.62 8.81 -8.49
C GLY A 70 5.42 8.23 -9.65
N MET A 71 5.20 6.96 -9.99
CA MET A 71 5.88 6.29 -11.09
C MET A 71 5.42 6.79 -12.46
N PHE A 72 4.12 7.01 -12.63
CA PHE A 72 3.55 7.34 -13.95
C PHE A 72 3.27 8.83 -14.18
N TRP A 73 3.32 9.68 -13.14
CA TRP A 73 3.01 11.10 -13.26
C TRP A 73 4.07 12.02 -12.66
N LYS A 74 4.77 12.74 -13.55
CA LYS A 74 5.84 13.68 -13.18
C LYS A 74 5.42 14.83 -12.27
N ARG A 75 4.12 15.12 -12.16
CA ARG A 75 3.59 16.17 -11.27
C ARG A 75 3.33 15.69 -9.85
N ALA A 76 3.39 14.39 -9.57
CA ALA A 76 3.20 13.88 -8.22
C ALA A 76 4.23 14.50 -7.25
N THR A 77 3.75 15.19 -6.21
CA THR A 77 4.61 15.85 -5.23
C THR A 77 4.67 15.07 -3.92
N ALA A 78 5.75 15.25 -3.14
CA ALA A 78 5.89 14.61 -1.83
C ALA A 78 4.77 15.02 -0.86
N ASN A 79 4.35 16.29 -0.91
CA ASN A 79 3.21 16.78 -0.13
C ASN A 79 1.90 16.12 -0.58
N GLY A 80 1.67 15.99 -1.89
CA GLY A 80 0.52 15.27 -2.41
C GLY A 80 0.49 13.81 -1.99
N ALA A 81 1.63 13.13 -2.02
CA ALA A 81 1.75 11.75 -1.57
C ALA A 81 1.46 11.62 -0.06
N PHE A 82 1.99 12.52 0.77
CA PHE A 82 1.74 12.53 2.21
C PHE A 82 0.25 12.72 2.55
N TYR A 83 -0.37 13.78 2.03
CA TYR A 83 -1.79 14.05 2.31
C TYR A 83 -2.72 13.03 1.65
N GLY A 84 -2.34 12.48 0.50
CA GLY A 84 -3.06 11.35 -0.11
C GLY A 84 -3.01 10.09 0.74
N LEU A 85 -1.83 9.73 1.27
CA LEU A 85 -1.68 8.58 2.15
C LEU A 85 -2.49 8.74 3.44
N VAL A 86 -2.47 9.93 4.05
CA VAL A 86 -3.25 10.24 5.25
C VAL A 86 -4.75 10.17 4.97
N SER A 87 -5.22 10.81 3.90
CA SER A 87 -6.64 10.81 3.51
C SER A 87 -7.13 9.42 3.06
N GLY A 88 -6.31 8.65 2.35
CA GLY A 88 -6.61 7.27 1.97
C GLY A 88 -6.73 6.34 3.17
N THR A 89 -5.80 6.44 4.13
CA THR A 89 -5.88 5.70 5.40
C THR A 89 -7.10 6.12 6.22
N ALA A 90 -7.43 7.41 6.27
CA ALA A 90 -8.63 7.91 6.94
C ALA A 90 -9.91 7.39 6.26
N ALA A 91 -9.96 7.39 4.92
CA ALA A 91 -11.07 6.84 4.16
C ALA A 91 -11.22 5.33 4.39
N ALA A 92 -10.12 4.58 4.52
CA ALA A 92 -10.16 3.17 4.90
C ALA A 92 -10.79 2.98 6.29
N ALA A 93 -10.38 3.80 7.27
CA ALA A 93 -10.91 3.76 8.63
C ALA A 93 -12.40 4.12 8.69
N ILE A 94 -12.81 5.17 7.97
CA ILE A 94 -14.22 5.57 7.85
C ILE A 94 -15.02 4.46 7.19
N THR A 95 -14.53 3.89 6.08
CA THR A 95 -15.22 2.79 5.38
C THR A 95 -15.40 1.58 6.29
N HIS A 96 -14.37 1.19 7.04
CA HIS A 96 -14.47 0.12 8.04
C HIS A 96 -15.43 0.48 9.20
N GLY A 97 -15.58 1.78 9.52
CA GLY A 97 -16.55 2.25 10.52
C GLY A 97 -17.98 2.39 10.03
N LEU A 98 -18.18 2.48 8.72
CA LEU A 98 -19.48 2.56 8.07
C LEU A 98 -20.00 1.20 7.58
N THR A 99 -19.12 0.20 7.52
CA THR A 99 -19.44 -1.12 6.97
C THR A 99 -19.17 -2.20 8.01
N THR A 100 -19.93 -3.28 7.96
CA THR A 100 -19.66 -4.46 8.80
C THR A 100 -19.48 -5.70 7.95
N ALA A 101 -18.57 -6.57 8.34
CA ALA A 101 -18.55 -7.96 7.90
C ALA A 101 -18.45 -8.86 9.13
N GLU A 102 -19.21 -9.95 9.15
CA GLU A 102 -19.09 -10.98 10.19
C GLU A 102 -19.22 -10.41 11.63
N GLY A 103 -20.06 -9.38 11.81
CA GLY A 103 -20.25 -8.69 13.09
C GLY A 103 -19.11 -7.74 13.51
N LYS A 104 -18.18 -7.43 12.59
CA LYS A 104 -17.01 -6.57 12.84
C LYS A 104 -17.03 -5.34 11.95
N GLY A 105 -16.64 -4.20 12.52
CA GLY A 105 -16.74 -2.89 11.87
C GLY A 105 -17.99 -2.14 12.33
N GLY A 106 -18.46 -1.19 11.53
CA GLY A 106 -19.74 -0.49 11.79
C GLY A 106 -19.77 0.34 13.07
N TRP A 107 -18.60 0.70 13.61
CA TRP A 107 -18.46 1.42 14.89
C TRP A 107 -18.97 2.88 14.83
N ILE A 108 -19.25 3.40 13.63
CA ILE A 108 -19.89 4.71 13.42
C ILE A 108 -21.37 4.51 13.09
N THR A 109 -21.66 3.75 12.04
CA THR A 109 -23.01 3.34 11.63
C THR A 109 -22.91 2.15 10.68
N ASN A 110 -24.00 1.43 10.45
CA ASN A 110 -24.04 0.30 9.53
C ASN A 110 -24.79 0.67 8.25
N LEU A 111 -24.06 1.13 7.24
CA LEU A 111 -24.62 1.43 5.92
C LEU A 111 -24.68 0.19 5.03
N HIS A 112 -23.74 -0.75 5.18
CA HIS A 112 -23.68 -1.95 4.37
C HIS A 112 -23.07 -3.14 5.13
N THR A 113 -23.74 -4.28 5.06
CA THR A 113 -23.27 -5.56 5.58
C THR A 113 -22.65 -6.38 4.45
N PHE A 114 -21.36 -6.70 4.58
CA PHE A 114 -20.69 -7.63 3.68
C PHE A 114 -20.83 -9.06 4.18
N TYR A 115 -20.98 -9.99 3.24
CA TYR A 115 -21.12 -11.42 3.53
C TYR A 115 -19.82 -12.04 4.08
N SER A 116 -18.66 -11.54 3.63
CA SER A 116 -17.34 -12.05 4.06
C SER A 116 -16.37 -10.92 4.40
N GLY A 117 -15.45 -11.18 5.35
CA GLY A 117 -14.38 -10.26 5.73
C GLY A 117 -13.49 -9.87 4.54
N THR A 118 -13.17 -10.84 3.69
CA THR A 118 -12.42 -10.63 2.44
C THR A 118 -13.09 -9.62 1.50
N SER A 119 -14.42 -9.71 1.33
CA SER A 119 -15.16 -8.78 0.46
C SER A 119 -15.11 -7.35 1.01
N GLN A 120 -15.25 -7.20 2.33
CA GLN A 120 -15.13 -5.90 2.99
C GLN A 120 -13.73 -5.32 2.83
N ALA A 121 -12.68 -6.11 3.08
CA ALA A 121 -11.29 -5.67 2.93
C ALA A 121 -10.99 -5.20 1.51
N PHE A 122 -11.51 -5.89 0.49
CA PHE A 122 -11.33 -5.47 -0.90
C PHE A 122 -12.03 -4.13 -1.22
N ASN A 123 -13.25 -3.94 -0.70
CA ASN A 123 -13.98 -2.67 -0.85
C ASN A 123 -13.28 -1.52 -0.12
N ILE A 124 -12.78 -1.76 1.09
CA ILE A 124 -11.96 -0.79 1.85
C ILE A 124 -10.72 -0.42 1.05
N ALA A 125 -10.00 -1.41 0.50
CA ALA A 125 -8.80 -1.18 -0.30
C ALA A 125 -9.10 -0.32 -1.53
N TRP A 126 -10.18 -0.62 -2.25
CA TRP A 126 -10.62 0.12 -3.43
C TRP A 126 -10.93 1.59 -3.09
N ILE A 127 -11.74 1.84 -2.05
CA ILE A 127 -12.11 3.19 -1.64
C ILE A 127 -10.86 3.96 -1.17
N ALA A 128 -10.01 3.33 -0.36
CA ALA A 128 -8.78 3.92 0.12
C ALA A 128 -7.83 4.29 -1.03
N PHE A 129 -7.71 3.42 -2.04
CA PHE A 129 -6.93 3.67 -3.25
C PHE A 129 -7.47 4.87 -4.02
N VAL A 130 -8.78 4.92 -4.29
CA VAL A 130 -9.41 6.00 -5.06
C VAL A 130 -9.28 7.34 -4.35
N VAL A 131 -9.57 7.39 -3.05
CA VAL A 131 -9.43 8.63 -2.26
C VAL A 131 -7.97 9.08 -2.22
N CYS A 132 -7.04 8.18 -1.94
CA CYS A 132 -5.61 8.48 -1.95
C CYS A 132 -5.16 9.05 -3.30
N PHE A 133 -5.54 8.38 -4.39
CA PHE A 133 -5.21 8.78 -5.76
C PHE A 133 -5.74 10.18 -6.09
N ILE A 134 -7.02 10.45 -5.80
CA ILE A 134 -7.65 11.75 -6.06
C ILE A 134 -7.01 12.84 -5.22
N VAL A 135 -6.82 12.63 -3.92
CA VAL A 135 -6.25 13.64 -3.02
C VAL A 135 -4.79 13.92 -3.37
N THR A 136 -3.99 12.89 -3.63
CA THR A 136 -2.63 13.09 -4.13
C THR A 136 -2.66 13.88 -5.44
N ALA A 137 -3.58 13.60 -6.34
CA ALA A 137 -3.65 14.31 -7.60
C ALA A 137 -4.03 15.79 -7.46
N VAL A 138 -5.08 16.09 -6.69
CA VAL A 138 -5.53 17.45 -6.42
C VAL A 138 -4.43 18.27 -5.75
N ILE A 139 -3.81 17.73 -4.70
CA ILE A 139 -2.75 18.45 -3.98
C ILE A 139 -1.50 18.59 -4.84
N SER A 140 -1.15 17.59 -5.64
CA SER A 140 -0.03 17.68 -6.59
C SER A 140 -0.24 18.74 -7.66
N LEU A 141 -1.49 19.05 -8.04
CA LEU A 141 -1.79 20.13 -8.98
C LEU A 141 -1.67 21.53 -8.36
N VAL A 142 -1.92 21.65 -7.05
CA VAL A 142 -1.89 22.92 -6.32
C VAL A 142 -0.50 23.19 -5.71
N THR A 143 0.34 22.17 -5.57
CA THR A 143 1.70 22.30 -5.04
C THR A 143 2.75 22.51 -6.12
N LYS A 144 3.88 23.13 -5.75
CA LYS A 144 4.97 23.40 -6.70
C LYS A 144 5.56 22.07 -7.22
N PRO A 145 5.62 21.87 -8.55
CA PRO A 145 6.23 20.67 -9.12
C PRO A 145 7.74 20.67 -8.85
N LYS A 146 8.31 19.48 -8.67
CA LYS A 146 9.74 19.30 -8.49
C LYS A 146 10.46 19.41 -9.84
N GLU A 147 11.70 19.88 -9.84
CA GLU A 147 12.58 19.94 -11.01
C GLU A 147 12.65 18.59 -11.73
N GLU A 148 12.42 18.57 -13.06
CA GLU A 148 12.34 17.34 -13.86
C GLU A 148 13.66 16.55 -13.85
N SER A 149 14.79 17.22 -13.67
CA SER A 149 16.12 16.61 -13.52
C SER A 149 16.21 15.66 -12.32
N SER A 150 15.48 15.95 -11.24
CA SER A 150 15.42 15.12 -10.03
C SER A 150 14.45 13.94 -10.13
N LEU A 151 13.70 13.85 -11.24
CA LEU A 151 12.69 12.82 -11.50
C LEU A 151 13.15 11.76 -12.51
N VAL A 152 14.31 11.97 -13.15
CA VAL A 152 14.95 11.01 -14.06
C VAL A 152 15.34 9.75 -13.28
N GLY A 153 14.84 8.58 -13.69
CA GLY A 153 15.05 7.31 -12.98
C GLY A 153 13.99 6.96 -11.93
N LEU A 154 13.15 7.92 -11.52
CA LEU A 154 12.04 7.72 -10.58
C LEU A 154 10.68 7.66 -11.28
N VAL A 155 10.51 8.44 -12.38
CA VAL A 155 9.27 8.52 -13.15
C VAL A 155 9.45 7.82 -14.50
N TYR A 156 8.57 6.88 -14.81
CA TYR A 156 8.60 6.08 -16.04
C TYR A 156 8.72 6.94 -17.32
N SER A 157 8.09 8.12 -17.32
CA SER A 157 8.14 9.05 -18.47
C SER A 157 9.51 9.69 -18.72
N LEU A 158 10.38 9.78 -17.71
CA LEU A 158 11.68 10.44 -17.79
C LEU A 158 12.84 9.44 -17.79
N THR A 159 12.57 8.19 -17.46
CA THR A 159 13.55 7.11 -17.51
C THR A 159 13.73 6.60 -18.95
N PRO A 160 14.97 6.53 -19.48
CA PRO A 160 15.21 5.99 -20.81
C PRO A 160 14.74 4.54 -20.89
N LYS A 161 13.80 4.26 -21.79
CA LYS A 161 13.27 2.91 -22.00
C LYS A 161 14.39 2.04 -22.56
N GLN A 162 14.84 1.05 -21.79
CA GLN A 162 15.73 0.02 -22.31
C GLN A 162 14.97 -0.76 -23.38
N LYS A 163 15.46 -0.68 -24.63
CA LYS A 163 14.92 -1.49 -25.72
C LYS A 163 15.51 -2.89 -25.56
N ASP A 164 14.70 -3.83 -25.11
CA ASP A 164 15.06 -5.24 -25.14
C ASP A 164 15.35 -5.66 -26.59
N ALA A 165 16.63 -5.87 -26.90
CA ALA A 165 17.10 -6.28 -28.22
C ALA A 165 16.98 -7.80 -28.44
N SER A 166 16.40 -8.55 -27.51
CA SER A 166 16.29 -10.00 -27.64
C SER A 166 15.17 -10.38 -28.62
N LYS A 167 15.56 -10.86 -29.80
CA LYS A 167 14.65 -11.32 -30.87
C LYS A 167 13.99 -12.69 -30.60
N VAL A 168 14.20 -13.27 -29.43
CA VAL A 168 13.83 -14.66 -29.13
C VAL A 168 12.55 -14.69 -28.29
N TRP A 169 11.52 -15.40 -28.77
CA TRP A 169 10.16 -15.34 -28.23
C TRP A 169 10.04 -15.65 -26.72
N TYR A 170 10.79 -16.63 -26.21
CA TYR A 170 10.78 -17.00 -24.78
C TYR A 170 11.57 -16.05 -23.87
N LYS A 171 12.34 -15.11 -24.44
CA LYS A 171 13.03 -14.05 -23.68
C LYS A 171 12.26 -12.73 -23.73
N ASN A 172 11.21 -12.65 -24.55
CA ASN A 172 10.39 -11.46 -24.68
C ASN A 172 9.33 -11.43 -23.56
N PRO A 173 9.40 -10.49 -22.60
CA PRO A 173 8.47 -10.42 -21.48
C PRO A 173 7.01 -10.25 -21.92
N LEU A 174 6.77 -9.59 -23.06
CA LEU A 174 5.42 -9.37 -23.58
C LEU A 174 4.76 -10.68 -24.05
N ILE A 175 5.51 -11.53 -24.75
CA ILE A 175 4.98 -12.81 -25.25
C ILE A 175 4.69 -13.75 -24.09
N LEU A 176 5.62 -13.84 -23.12
CA LEU A 176 5.39 -14.62 -21.90
C LEU A 176 4.17 -14.10 -21.12
N GLY A 177 4.03 -12.78 -20.99
CA GLY A 177 2.86 -12.16 -20.34
C GLY A 177 1.53 -12.51 -21.02
N LEU A 178 1.49 -12.46 -22.36
CA LEU A 178 0.31 -12.84 -23.14
C LEU A 178 -0.03 -14.33 -23.00
N ILE A 179 0.97 -15.22 -22.98
CA ILE A 179 0.76 -16.65 -22.77
C ILE A 179 0.16 -16.91 -21.39
N ILE A 180 0.73 -16.30 -20.34
CA ILE A 180 0.20 -16.44 -18.97
C ILE A 180 -1.25 -15.96 -18.91
N LEU A 181 -1.54 -14.80 -19.51
CA LEU A 181 -2.89 -14.24 -19.51
C LEU A 181 -3.89 -15.15 -20.24
N LEU A 182 -3.49 -15.76 -21.36
CA LEU A 182 -4.31 -16.72 -22.08
C LEU A 182 -4.55 -17.99 -21.27
N VAL A 183 -3.52 -18.54 -20.63
CA VAL A 183 -3.66 -19.69 -19.72
C VAL A 183 -4.60 -19.35 -18.57
N THR A 184 -4.46 -18.18 -17.95
CA THR A 184 -5.37 -17.73 -16.88
C THR A 184 -6.81 -17.64 -17.35
N LEU A 185 -7.08 -17.09 -18.54
CA LEU A 185 -8.43 -17.02 -19.11
C LEU A 185 -9.00 -18.42 -19.39
N VAL A 186 -8.22 -19.32 -19.97
CA VAL A 186 -8.65 -20.69 -20.26
C VAL A 186 -8.99 -21.43 -18.97
N LEU A 187 -8.11 -21.35 -17.96
CA LEU A 187 -8.37 -21.95 -16.66
C LEU A 187 -9.62 -21.35 -16.01
N ASN A 188 -9.81 -20.02 -16.12
CA ASN A 188 -10.99 -19.37 -15.59
C ASN A 188 -12.26 -19.91 -16.25
N ILE A 189 -12.31 -20.06 -17.58
CA ILE A 189 -13.48 -20.61 -18.29
C ILE A 189 -13.75 -22.08 -17.93
N ILE A 190 -12.71 -22.89 -17.69
CA ILE A 190 -12.86 -24.31 -17.35
C ILE A 190 -13.38 -24.52 -15.92
N PHE A 191 -12.97 -23.67 -14.97
CA PHE A 191 -13.26 -23.83 -13.54
C PHE A 191 -14.35 -22.89 -13.01
N PHE A 192 -14.89 -22.01 -13.85
CA PHE A 192 -16.04 -21.17 -13.54
C PHE A 192 -17.34 -21.95 -13.79
#